data_AF-R0MIV6-F1
#
_entry.id   AF-R0MIV6-F1
#
_cell.length_a   1.000
_cell.length_b   1.000
_cell.length_c   1.000
_cell.angle_alpha   90.00
_cell.angle_beta   90.00
_cell.angle_gamma   90.00
#
_symmetry.space_group_name_H-M   'P 1'
#
loop_
_entity.id
_entity.type
_entity.pdbx_description
1 polymer ?
#
loop_
_entity_poly.entity_id
_entity_poly.type
_entity_poly.pdbx_seq_one_letter_code
_entity_poly.pdbx_strand_id
1 'polypeptide(L)'
;MSFKDELEKRLIGGKFRVLNEKLYKNKKLSKQETSLYHEFYENQIKKWPINPLDLIIKKIKETNENAVIADLGCGSASLSKSFENVHSFDAFPTSKNITKCDMENVPLEKDAVDMVVCCLSLMKQDITKT
;
A
#
# COMPACT_ATOMS: atom_id res chain seq x y z
N MET A 1 11.93 19.66 20.21
CA MET A 1 10.54 19.22 19.90
C MET A 1 9.70 19.56 21.11
N SER A 2 8.57 20.23 20.95
CA SER A 2 7.74 20.64 22.08
C SER A 2 6.96 19.44 22.64
N PHE A 3 6.58 19.48 23.92
CA PHE A 3 5.71 18.45 24.52
C PHE A 3 4.38 18.32 23.76
N LYS A 4 3.84 19.42 23.24
CA LYS A 4 2.65 19.43 22.40
C LYS A 4 2.87 18.62 21.12
N ASP A 5 4.01 18.81 20.44
CA ASP A 5 4.33 18.06 19.21
C ASP A 5 4.42 16.55 19.47
N GLU A 6 4.92 16.16 20.65
CA GLU A 6 5.01 14.76 21.06
C GLU A 6 3.62 14.15 21.27
N LEU A 7 2.74 14.87 21.97
CA LEU A 7 1.35 14.44 22.16
C LEU A 7 0.59 14.35 20.84
N GLU A 8 0.78 15.30 19.92
CA GLU A 8 0.19 15.26 18.58
C GLU A 8 0.66 14.04 17.79
N LYS A 9 1.96 13.71 17.82
CA LYS A 9 2.50 12.51 17.19
C LYS A 9 1.93 11.22 17.76
N ARG A 10 1.76 11.15 19.09
CA ARG A 10 1.11 10.00 19.75
C ARG A 10 -0.34 9.86 19.32
N LEU A 11 -1.07 10.98 19.24
CA LEU A 11 -2.46 11.00 18.78
C LEU A 11 -2.60 10.51 17.32
N ILE A 12 -1.73 10.97 16.41
CA ILE A 12 -1.69 10.50 15.02
C ILE A 12 -1.48 8.99 14.95
N GLY A 13 -0.55 8.46 15.75
CA GLY A 13 -0.31 7.02 15.84
C GLY A 13 -1.52 6.23 16.33
N GLY A 14 -2.25 6.76 17.31
CA GLY A 14 -3.51 6.16 17.77
C GLY A 14 -4.59 6.16 16.68
N LYS A 15 -4.78 7.29 15.99
CA LYS A 15 -5.75 7.40 14.88
C LYS A 15 -5.44 6.42 13.75
N PHE A 16 -4.16 6.29 13.38
CA PHE A 16 -3.73 5.29 12.39
C PHE A 16 -4.14 3.88 12.80
N ARG A 17 -3.87 3.47 14.04
CA ARG A 17 -4.21 2.14 14.53
C ARG A 17 -5.70 1.84 14.42
N VAL A 18 -6.55 2.82 14.77
CA VAL A 18 -8.00 2.70 14.66
C VAL A 18 -8.45 2.50 13.20
N LEU A 19 -7.92 3.29 12.27
CA LEU A 19 -8.26 3.16 10.84
C LEU A 19 -7.75 1.84 10.25
N ASN A 20 -6.51 1.47 10.58
CA ASN A 20 -5.89 0.22 10.17
C ASN A 20 -6.72 -0.98 10.66
N GLU A 21 -7.14 -0.99 11.92
CA GLU A 21 -7.99 -2.05 12.47
C GLU A 21 -9.35 -2.17 11.76
N LYS A 22 -9.97 -1.04 11.38
CA LYS A 22 -11.20 -1.05 10.58
C LYS A 22 -10.99 -1.80 9.26
N LEU A 23 -9.89 -1.51 8.56
CA LEU A 23 -9.56 -2.18 7.29
C LEU A 23 -9.34 -3.68 7.47
N TYR A 24 -8.57 -4.10 8.49
CA TYR A 24 -8.37 -5.54 8.80
C TYR A 24 -9.65 -6.28 9.18
N LYS A 25 -10.67 -5.56 9.70
CA LYS A 25 -12.00 -6.10 9.99
C LYS A 25 -12.97 -5.96 8.82
N ASN A 26 -12.47 -5.77 7.60
CA ASN A 26 -13.25 -5.58 6.37
C ASN A 26 -14.30 -4.44 6.47
N LYS A 27 -14.09 -3.46 7.34
CA LYS A 27 -14.98 -2.29 7.45
C LYS A 27 -14.59 -1.24 6.43
N LYS A 28 -15.60 -0.70 5.74
CA LYS A 28 -15.39 0.40 4.78
C LYS A 28 -14.97 1.66 5.50
N LEU A 29 -13.95 2.32 4.96
CA LEU A 29 -13.59 3.69 5.32
C LEU A 29 -14.33 4.68 4.42
N SER A 30 -14.71 5.83 4.97
CA SER A 30 -15.13 6.98 4.18
C SER A 30 -13.97 7.55 3.37
N LYS A 31 -14.26 8.36 2.34
CA LYS A 31 -13.22 9.01 1.51
C LYS A 31 -12.22 9.82 2.36
N GLN A 32 -12.71 10.52 3.38
CA GLN A 32 -11.88 11.30 4.30
C GLN A 32 -10.99 10.39 5.15
N GLU A 33 -11.55 9.32 5.71
CA GLU A 33 -10.79 8.34 6.50
C GLU A 33 -9.72 7.65 5.66
N THR A 34 -9.99 7.34 4.39
CA THR A 34 -8.96 6.77 3.51
C THR A 34 -7.82 7.74 3.25
N SER A 35 -8.11 9.01 2.98
CA SER A 35 -7.04 10.01 2.81
C SER A 35 -6.18 10.14 4.07
N LEU A 36 -6.81 10.17 5.25
CA LEU A 36 -6.10 10.19 6.53
C LEU A 36 -5.31 8.90 6.78
N TYR A 37 -5.85 7.74 6.38
CA TYR A 37 -5.15 6.47 6.51
C TYR A 37 -3.82 6.50 5.74
N HIS A 38 -3.83 6.93 4.46
CA HIS A 38 -2.61 7.04 3.65
C HIS A 38 -1.61 8.02 4.26
N GLU A 39 -2.06 9.21 4.67
CA GLU A 39 -1.19 10.20 5.33
C GLU A 39 -0.54 9.63 6.60
N PHE A 40 -1.32 8.97 7.45
CA PHE A 40 -0.80 8.42 8.69
C PHE A 40 0.08 7.19 8.46
N TYR A 41 -0.20 6.40 7.44
CA TYR A 41 0.61 5.26 7.02
C TYR A 41 2.01 5.71 6.59
N GLU A 42 2.10 6.74 5.74
CA GLU A 42 3.38 7.33 5.34
C GLU A 42 4.18 7.84 6.55
N ASN A 43 3.50 8.42 7.54
CA ASN A 43 4.13 8.85 8.78
C ASN A 43 4.62 7.68 9.66
N GLN A 44 4.04 6.49 9.55
CA GLN A 44 4.56 5.30 10.23
C GLN A 44 5.77 4.70 9.50
N ILE A 45 5.71 4.58 8.17
CA ILE A 45 6.82 4.04 7.38
C ILE A 45 8.11 4.82 7.64
N LYS A 46 8.05 6.15 7.71
CA LYS A 46 9.22 7.01 8.00
C LYS A 46 9.94 6.69 9.32
N LYS A 47 9.30 5.98 10.25
CA LYS A 47 9.88 5.59 11.53
C LYS A 47 10.54 4.21 11.48
N TRP A 48 10.27 3.42 10.46
CA TRP A 48 10.79 2.07 10.37
C TRP A 48 12.27 2.13 9.96
N PRO A 49 13.15 1.32 10.59
CA PRO A 49 14.56 1.31 10.23
C PRO A 49 14.80 0.80 8.80
N ILE A 50 13.86 0.00 8.29
CA ILE A 50 13.89 -0.58 6.94
C ILE A 50 12.46 -0.54 6.39
N ASN A 51 12.31 -0.01 5.18
CA ASN A 51 11.07 -0.10 4.43
C ASN A 51 11.10 -1.40 3.59
N PRO A 52 10.13 -2.31 3.74
CA PRO A 52 10.10 -3.57 2.96
C PRO A 52 10.07 -3.34 1.46
N LEU A 53 9.50 -2.22 0.98
CA LEU A 53 9.47 -1.91 -0.45
C LEU A 53 10.88 -1.76 -1.02
N ASP A 54 11.83 -1.21 -0.25
CA ASP A 54 13.22 -1.02 -0.70
C ASP A 54 13.92 -2.38 -0.90
N LEU A 55 13.62 -3.35 -0.04
CA LEU A 55 14.12 -4.72 -0.18
C LEU A 55 13.54 -5.42 -1.41
N ILE A 56 12.25 -5.21 -1.69
CA ILE A 56 11.57 -5.74 -2.87
C ILE A 56 12.17 -5.13 -4.14
N ILE A 57 12.35 -3.80 -4.19
CA ILE A 57 12.99 -3.10 -5.31
C ILE A 57 14.38 -3.68 -5.58
N LYS A 58 15.19 -3.88 -4.53
CA LYS A 58 16.51 -4.50 -4.67
C LYS A 58 16.40 -5.90 -5.28
N LYS A 59 15.46 -6.72 -4.79
CA LYS A 59 15.30 -8.09 -5.28
C LYS A 59 14.83 -8.15 -6.74
N ILE A 60 13.94 -7.25 -7.15
CA ILE A 60 13.48 -7.16 -8.54
C ILE A 60 14.65 -6.79 -9.45
N LYS A 61 15.47 -5.79 -9.09
CA LYS A 61 16.67 -5.40 -9.85
C LYS A 61 17.66 -6.55 -10.03
N GLU A 62 17.83 -7.38 -9.01
CA GLU A 62 18.70 -8.57 -9.08
C GLU A 62 18.10 -9.70 -9.92
N THR A 63 16.78 -9.73 -10.10
CA THR A 63 16.06 -10.84 -10.75
C THR A 63 15.77 -10.52 -12.22
N ASN A 64 15.05 -9.43 -12.48
CA ASN A 64 14.75 -8.90 -13.81
C ASN A 64 14.21 -7.47 -13.66
N GLU A 65 15.02 -6.46 -13.98
CA GLU A 65 14.61 -5.05 -13.88
C GLU A 65 13.58 -4.62 -14.94
N ASN A 66 13.46 -5.37 -16.02
CA ASN A 66 12.55 -5.07 -17.15
C ASN A 66 11.22 -5.84 -17.06
N ALA A 67 11.01 -6.61 -16.00
CA ALA A 67 9.79 -7.36 -15.75
C ALA A 67 8.55 -6.45 -15.79
N VAL A 68 7.45 -6.96 -16.35
CA VAL A 68 6.12 -6.37 -16.21
C VAL A 68 5.57 -6.72 -14.83
N ILE A 69 5.31 -5.71 -14.01
CA ILE A 69 4.99 -5.86 -12.58
C ILE A 69 3.55 -5.40 -12.31
N ALA A 70 2.79 -6.18 -11.55
CA ALA A 70 1.57 -5.72 -10.90
C ALA A 70 1.85 -5.38 -9.43
N ASP A 71 1.63 -4.13 -9.03
CA ASP A 71 1.71 -3.67 -7.63
C ASP A 71 0.30 -3.62 -7.04
N LEU A 72 -0.04 -4.62 -6.23
CA LEU A 72 -1.38 -4.81 -5.68
C LEU A 72 -1.48 -4.18 -4.29
N GLY A 73 -2.34 -3.17 -4.15
CA GLY A 73 -2.41 -2.30 -2.97
C GLY A 73 -1.20 -1.36 -2.93
N CYS A 74 -0.95 -0.67 -4.04
CA CYS A 74 0.26 0.12 -4.28
C CYS A 74 0.37 1.39 -3.42
N GLY A 75 -0.68 1.79 -2.70
CA GLY A 75 -0.72 3.03 -1.94
C GLY A 75 -0.44 4.23 -2.82
N SER A 76 0.64 4.97 -2.55
CA SER A 76 1.09 6.13 -3.34
C SER A 76 1.88 5.78 -4.61
N ALA A 77 1.84 4.52 -5.07
CA ALA A 77 2.54 4.00 -6.25
C ALA A 77 4.05 4.28 -6.19
N SER A 78 4.67 4.01 -5.04
CA SER A 78 6.10 4.25 -4.87
C SER A 78 6.97 3.29 -5.71
N LEU A 79 6.49 2.08 -6.02
CA LEU A 79 7.20 1.11 -6.84
C LEU A 79 7.41 1.59 -8.28
N SER A 80 6.40 2.24 -8.87
CA SER A 80 6.45 2.77 -10.25
C SER A 80 7.43 3.92 -10.44
N LYS A 81 8.07 4.41 -9.37
CA LYS A 81 9.18 5.37 -9.45
C LYS A 81 10.53 4.69 -9.68
N SER A 82 10.60 3.38 -9.44
CA SER A 82 11.85 2.59 -9.54
C SER A 82 11.93 1.75 -10.82
N PHE A 83 10.80 1.52 -11.49
CA PHE A 83 10.68 0.67 -12.69
C PHE A 83 9.67 1.29 -13.66
N GLU A 84 9.87 1.09 -14.96
CA GLU A 84 8.99 1.63 -16.02
C GLU A 84 7.71 0.81 -16.20
N ASN A 85 7.81 -0.53 -16.13
CA ASN A 85 6.72 -1.46 -16.46
C ASN A 85 5.88 -1.87 -15.25
N VAL A 86 5.30 -0.90 -14.52
CA VAL A 86 4.50 -1.17 -13.30
C VAL A 86 3.02 -0.81 -13.49
N HIS A 87 2.15 -1.81 -13.39
CA HIS A 87 0.71 -1.63 -13.23
C HIS A 87 0.38 -1.44 -11.74
N SER A 88 -0.03 -0.23 -11.37
CA SER A 88 -0.36 0.13 -9.99
C SER A 88 -1.85 -0.01 -9.71
N PHE A 89 -2.22 -0.80 -8.70
CA PHE A 89 -3.59 -1.11 -8.34
C PHE A 89 -3.86 -0.81 -6.86
N ASP A 90 -4.97 -0.13 -6.57
CA ASP A 90 -5.40 0.12 -5.19
C ASP A 90 -6.93 0.25 -5.11
N ALA A 91 -7.53 -0.17 -3.99
CA ALA A 91 -8.96 0.03 -3.76
C ALA A 91 -9.31 1.52 -3.59
N PHE A 92 -8.33 2.33 -3.17
CA PHE A 92 -8.46 3.73 -2.86
C PHE A 92 -7.30 4.55 -3.46
N PRO A 93 -7.31 4.76 -4.79
CA PRO A 93 -6.22 5.43 -5.49
C PRO A 93 -5.99 6.86 -4.98
N THR A 94 -4.72 7.23 -4.82
CA THR A 94 -4.29 8.59 -4.43
C THR A 94 -3.99 9.49 -5.64
N SER A 95 -3.93 8.92 -6.84
CA SER A 95 -3.59 9.63 -8.09
C SER A 95 -4.18 8.93 -9.32
N LYS A 96 -4.17 9.61 -10.48
CA LYS A 96 -4.79 9.11 -11.73
C LYS A 96 -4.04 7.94 -12.39
N ASN A 97 -2.76 7.76 -12.06
CA ASN A 97 -1.92 6.66 -12.56
C ASN A 97 -2.14 5.34 -11.80
N ILE A 98 -3.02 5.33 -10.80
CA ILE A 98 -3.39 4.13 -10.04
C ILE A 98 -4.76 3.67 -10.51
N THR A 99 -4.83 2.41 -10.93
CA THR A 99 -6.09 1.78 -11.33
C THR A 99 -6.87 1.38 -10.08
N LYS A 100 -8.08 1.93 -9.96
CA LYS A 100 -9.00 1.55 -8.88
C LYS A 100 -9.50 0.13 -9.08
N CYS A 101 -9.13 -0.81 -8.20
CA CYS A 101 -9.71 -2.15 -8.21
C CYS A 101 -9.65 -2.82 -6.84
N ASP A 102 -10.44 -3.87 -6.69
CA ASP A 102 -10.28 -4.83 -5.59
C ASP A 102 -9.21 -5.85 -6.00
N MET A 103 -8.33 -6.24 -5.10
CA MET A 103 -7.29 -7.25 -5.37
C MET A 103 -7.89 -8.62 -5.72
N GLU A 104 -9.14 -8.90 -5.34
CA GLU A 104 -9.88 -10.09 -5.78
C GLU A 104 -10.33 -10.02 -7.26
N ASN A 105 -10.34 -8.83 -7.88
CA ASN A 105 -10.81 -8.59 -9.24
C ASN A 105 -9.89 -7.58 -9.96
N VAL A 106 -8.65 -7.99 -10.21
CA VAL A 106 -7.64 -7.17 -10.92
C VAL A 106 -7.96 -7.16 -12.42
N PRO A 107 -8.03 -5.99 -13.09
CA PRO A 107 -8.36 -5.90 -14.51
C PRO A 107 -7.12 -6.16 -15.38
N LEU A 108 -6.57 -7.37 -15.27
CA LEU A 108 -5.47 -7.86 -16.10
C LEU A 108 -5.89 -9.14 -16.79
N GLU A 109 -5.43 -9.30 -18.02
CA GLU A 109 -5.57 -10.56 -18.75
C GLU A 109 -4.73 -11.66 -18.09
N LYS A 110 -5.09 -12.91 -18.37
CA LYS A 110 -4.29 -14.05 -17.94
C LYS A 110 -2.88 -13.95 -18.53
N ASP A 111 -1.87 -14.28 -17.72
CA ASP A 111 -0.44 -14.30 -18.08
C ASP A 111 0.10 -12.92 -18.55
N ALA A 112 -0.54 -11.81 -18.13
CA ALA A 112 -0.18 -10.45 -18.55
C ALA A 112 1.05 -9.84 -17.83
N VAL A 113 1.52 -10.44 -16.74
CA VAL A 113 2.61 -9.88 -15.91
C VAL A 113 3.62 -10.97 -15.53
N ASP A 114 4.89 -10.56 -15.39
CA ASP A 114 5.98 -11.44 -14.97
C ASP A 114 6.06 -11.56 -13.43
N MET A 115 5.68 -10.50 -12.71
CA MET A 115 5.79 -10.42 -11.26
C MET A 115 4.58 -9.73 -10.62
N VAL A 116 4.23 -10.18 -9.42
CA VAL A 116 3.20 -9.57 -8.58
C VAL A 116 3.83 -9.16 -7.25
N VAL A 117 3.62 -7.91 -6.84
CA VAL A 117 4.11 -7.36 -5.57
C VAL A 117 2.92 -7.06 -4.67
N CYS A 118 2.95 -7.62 -3.46
CA CYS A 118 2.00 -7.33 -2.39
C CYS A 118 2.76 -6.80 -1.17
N CYS A 119 3.21 -5.54 -1.21
CA CYS A 119 4.00 -4.95 -0.12
C CYS A 119 3.09 -4.41 0.99
N LEU A 120 2.89 -5.20 2.05
CA LEU A 120 2.04 -4.84 3.21
C LEU A 120 0.56 -4.58 2.87
N SER A 121 0.09 -5.09 1.72
CA SER A 121 -1.23 -4.82 1.18
C SER A 121 -2.27 -5.92 1.38
N LEU A 122 -1.84 -7.08 1.91
CA LEU A 122 -2.72 -8.22 2.22
C LEU A 122 -3.50 -7.95 3.52
N MET A 123 -4.39 -6.96 3.47
CA MET A 123 -5.11 -6.44 4.63
C MET A 123 -6.47 -7.10 4.87
N LYS A 124 -7.08 -7.69 3.83
CA LYS A 124 -8.34 -8.42 3.99
C LYS A 124 -8.08 -9.76 4.69
N GLN A 125 -8.95 -10.12 5.61
CA GLN A 125 -9.04 -11.51 6.06
C GLN A 125 -9.77 -12.33 5.01
N ASP A 126 -9.09 -13.34 4.44
CA ASP A 126 -9.77 -14.44 3.77
C ASP A 126 -8.93 -15.72 3.75
N ILE A 127 -9.28 -16.70 4.57
CA ILE A 127 -8.66 -18.03 4.61
C ILE A 127 -9.62 -19.10 4.07
N THR A 128 -10.32 -18.77 2.96
CA THR A 128 -11.33 -19.53 2.19
C THR A 128 -12.81 -19.19 2.45
N LYS A 129 -13.09 -18.01 3.02
CA LYS A 129 -14.40 -17.39 3.30
C LYS A 129 -15.22 -18.19 4.31
N THR A 130 -15.41 -17.62 5.50
CA THR A 130 -16.23 -18.18 6.58
C THR A 130 -17.69 -18.28 6.19
#